data_AF-A0A1F6NVN5-F1
#
_entry.id   AF-A0A1F6NVN5-F1
#
_cell.length_a   1.000
_cell.length_b   1.000
_cell.length_c   1.000
_cell.angle_alpha   90.00
_cell.angle_beta   90.00
_cell.angle_gamma   90.00
#
_symmetry.space_group_name_H-M   'P 1'
#
loop_
_entity.id
_entity.type
_entity.pdbx_description
1 polymer ?
#
loop_
_entity_poly.entity_id
_entity_poly.type
_entity_poly.pdbx_seq_one_letter_code
_entity_poly.pdbx_strand_id
1 'polypeptide(L)' 'MANDNDPIKDDPDEEAPDEEVAELMETHDLDKDTAERVQEIMEDLGVDEDDAVEIEESL' A
#
# COMPACT_ATOMS: atom_id res chain seq x y z
N MET A 1 -12.08 -44.65 3.56
CA MET A 1 -12.54 -43.34 4.05
C MET A 1 -11.81 -42.28 3.26
N ALA A 2 -12.52 -41.41 2.53
CA ALA A 2 -11.92 -40.19 2.01
C ALA A 2 -11.81 -39.24 3.21
N ASN A 3 -10.58 -38.88 3.58
CA ASN A 3 -10.37 -37.79 4.51
C ASN A 3 -10.34 -36.52 3.66
N ASP A 4 -11.50 -35.91 3.49
CA ASP A 4 -11.65 -34.54 2.98
C ASP A 4 -11.11 -33.58 4.05
N ASN A 5 -9.79 -33.48 4.13
CA ASN A 5 -9.11 -32.44 4.87
C ASN A 5 -8.67 -31.38 3.87
N ASP A 6 -9.62 -30.54 3.46
CA ASP A 6 -9.37 -29.31 2.72
C ASP A 6 -8.89 -28.28 3.76
N PRO A 7 -7.57 -28.00 3.85
CA PRO A 7 -7.09 -27.06 4.84
C PRO A 7 -7.44 -25.65 4.36
N ILE A 8 -8.39 -25.05 5.08
CA ILE A 8 -8.50 -23.63 5.42
C ILE A 8 -8.19 -22.68 4.26
N LYS A 9 -9.27 -22.07 3.76
CA LYS A 9 -9.27 -20.94 2.84
C LYS A 9 -8.15 -19.96 3.18
N ASP A 10 -7.34 -19.71 2.17
CA ASP A 10 -6.38 -18.61 2.08
C ASP A 10 -7.21 -17.31 2.13
N ASP A 11 -7.47 -16.82 3.34
CA ASP A 11 -8.00 -15.48 3.56
C ASP A 11 -6.91 -14.68 4.28
N PRO A 12 -5.96 -14.07 3.54
CA PRO A 12 -5.49 -12.77 3.90
C PRO A 12 -6.47 -11.74 3.30
N ASP A 13 -7.61 -11.55 3.96
CA ASP A 13 -8.38 -10.29 3.90
C ASP A 13 -7.59 -9.12 4.54
N GLU A 14 -6.28 -9.26 4.72
CA GLU A 14 -5.37 -8.11 4.70
C GLU A 14 -5.32 -7.66 3.24
N GLU A 15 -6.29 -6.82 2.87
CA GLU A 15 -6.31 -6.09 1.60
C GLU A 15 -4.89 -5.55 1.38
N ALA A 16 -4.18 -6.21 0.46
CA ALA A 16 -2.81 -5.87 0.14
C ALA A 16 -2.81 -4.37 -0.23
N PRO A 17 -1.80 -3.60 0.21
CA PRO A 17 -1.70 -2.22 -0.25
C PRO A 17 -1.79 -2.21 -1.79
N ASP A 18 -2.47 -1.21 -2.33
CA ASP A 18 -2.56 -1.02 -3.78
C ASP A 18 -1.15 -1.06 -4.40
N GLU A 19 -1.05 -1.46 -5.67
CA GLU A 19 0.24 -1.62 -6.35
C GLU A 19 1.07 -0.32 -6.28
N GLU A 20 0.42 0.84 -6.35
CA GLU A 20 1.04 2.17 -6.17
C GLU A 20 1.54 2.38 -4.73
N VAL A 21 0.74 2.04 -3.71
CA VAL A 21 1.14 2.14 -2.29
C VAL A 21 2.30 1.19 -2.00
N ALA A 22 2.23 -0.04 -2.51
CA ALA A 22 3.28 -1.03 -2.33
C ALA A 22 4.60 -0.59 -3.00
N GLU A 23 4.52 0.03 -4.17
CA GLU A 23 5.68 0.62 -4.85
C GLU A 23 6.29 1.74 -4.00
N LEU A 24 5.49 2.70 -3.51
CA LEU A 24 5.92 3.77 -2.61
C LEU A 24 6.62 3.25 -1.34
N MET A 25 6.09 2.16 -0.75
CA MET A 25 6.70 1.52 0.41
C MET A 25 8.07 0.92 0.07
N GLU A 26 8.26 0.35 -1.13
CA GLU A 26 9.52 -0.26 -1.54
C GLU A 26 10.55 0.78 -2.03
N THR A 27 10.12 1.80 -2.76
CA THR A 27 10.98 2.83 -3.37
C THR A 27 11.46 3.85 -2.34
N HIS A 28 10.56 4.31 -1.46
CA HIS A 28 10.83 5.34 -0.47
C HIS A 28 11.00 4.80 0.97
N ASP A 29 10.90 3.48 1.17
CA ASP A 29 10.96 2.84 2.50
C ASP A 29 9.90 3.40 3.47
N LEU A 30 8.71 3.71 2.93
CA LEU A 30 7.61 4.30 3.68
C LEU A 30 6.77 3.23 4.39
N ASP A 31 6.18 3.61 5.52
CA ASP A 31 5.14 2.82 6.17
C ASP A 31 3.85 2.84 5.34
N LYS A 32 3.00 1.81 5.49
CA LYS A 32 1.73 1.70 4.76
C LYS A 32 0.85 2.95 4.90
N ASP A 33 0.67 3.44 6.13
CA ASP A 33 -0.10 4.67 6.40
C ASP A 33 0.47 5.89 5.64
N THR A 34 1.81 6.01 5.56
CA THR A 34 2.46 7.13 4.86
C THR A 34 2.34 6.98 3.36
N ALA A 35 2.55 5.77 2.82
CA ALA A 35 2.42 5.50 1.40
C ALA A 35 0.97 5.70 0.91
N GLU A 36 -0.05 5.30 1.68
CA GLU A 36 -1.47 5.59 1.37
C GLU A 36 -1.71 7.11 1.31
N ARG A 37 -1.08 7.87 2.22
CA ARG A 37 -1.21 9.32 2.27
C ARG A 37 -0.51 10.02 1.12
N VAL A 38 0.69 9.55 0.76
CA VAL A 38 1.46 10.04 -0.39
C VAL A 38 0.69 9.77 -1.68
N GLN A 39 0.09 8.59 -1.82
CA GLN A 39 -0.79 8.29 -2.95
C GLN A 39 -1.99 9.25 -3.02
N GLU A 40 -2.66 9.51 -1.88
CA GLU A 40 -3.76 10.49 -1.82
C GLU A 40 -3.30 11.89 -2.24
N ILE A 41 -2.10 12.32 -1.82
CA ILE A 41 -1.50 13.60 -2.20
C ILE A 41 -1.19 13.65 -3.70
N MET A 42 -0.66 12.58 -4.28
CA MET A 42 -0.42 12.47 -5.73
C MET A 42 -1.72 12.61 -6.52
N GLU A 43 -2.80 11.94 -6.08
CA GLU A 43 -4.10 12.04 -6.74
C GLU A 43 -4.78 13.41 -6.56
N ASP A 44 -4.73 13.99 -5.35
CA ASP A 44 -5.41 15.26 -5.04
C ASP A 44 -4.72 16.46 -5.69
N LEU A 45 -3.38 16.49 -5.65
CA LEU A 45 -2.59 17.60 -6.18
C LEU A 45 -2.10 17.35 -7.62
N GLY A 46 -2.13 16.11 -8.10
CA GLY A 46 -1.60 15.73 -9.41
C GLY A 46 -0.08 15.91 -9.50
N VAL A 47 0.63 15.56 -8.42
CA VAL A 47 2.09 15.67 -8.29
C VAL A 47 2.76 14.30 -8.47
N ASP A 48 4.06 14.30 -8.71
CA ASP A 48 4.87 13.08 -8.81
C ASP A 48 5.16 12.49 -7.41
N GLU A 49 5.60 11.22 -7.38
CA GLU A 49 5.96 10.46 -6.17
C GLU A 49 6.90 11.25 -5.25
N ASP A 50 8.03 11.72 -5.76
CA ASP A 50 9.02 12.47 -4.98
C ASP A 50 8.42 13.76 -4.36
N ASP A 51 7.63 14.51 -5.15
CA ASP A 51 6.99 15.75 -4.68
C ASP A 51 5.94 15.46 -3.60
N ALA A 52 5.15 14.39 -3.75
CA ALA A 52 4.15 13.99 -2.76
C ALA A 52 4.78 13.58 -1.42
N VAL A 53 5.91 12.87 -1.45
CA VAL A 53 6.66 12.50 -0.23
C VAL A 53 7.19 13.74 0.48
N GLU A 54 7.79 14.69 -0.25
CA GLU A 54 8.27 15.95 0.35
C GLU A 54 7.12 16.78 0.96
N ILE A 55 5.92 16.72 0.37
CA ILE A 55 4.72 17.38 0.90
C ILE A 55 4.23 16.70 2.18
N GLU A 56 4.23 15.36 2.24
CA GLU A 56 3.86 14.60 3.43
C GLU A 56 4.80 14.91 4.61
N GLU A 57 6.11 14.94 4.37
CA GLU A 57 7.10 15.30 5.41
C GLU A 57 7.01 16.77 5.85
N SER A 58 6.38 17.63 5.04
CA SER A 58 6.21 19.06 5.32
C SER A 58 4.94 19.41 6.10
N LEU A 59 4.04 18.45 6.33
CA LEU A 59 2.75 18.62 7.04
C LEU A 59 2.87 18.43 8.56
#